data_AF-A0AAV7Q1E7-F1
#
_entry.id   AF-A0AAV7Q1E7-F1
#
_cell.length_a   1.000
_cell.length_b   1.000
_cell.length_c   1.000
_cell.angle_alpha   90.00
_cell.angle_beta   90.00
_cell.angle_gamma   90.00
#
_symmetry.space_group_name_H-M   'P 1'
#
loop_
_entity.id
_entity.type
_entity.pdbx_description
1 polymer ?
#
loop_
_entity_poly.entity_id
_entity_poly.type
_entity_poly.pdbx_seq_one_letter_code
_entity_poly.pdbx_strand_id
1 'polypeptide(L)'
;MQCLHDAMPPQCDAYMMRCLHDAMPTQCNAYTMRFLHDAMPPRCDASMMRCLHDAMPTQCNAYTMRFLHDAMPPRCDASMMRCLHDAISPRCDAYTMQCLHDAMPTRCNAYKM
;
A
#
# COMPACT_ATOMS: atom_id res chain seq x y z
N MET A 1 -12.65 11.14 -3.53
CA MET A 1 -12.73 11.39 -2.07
C MET A 1 -11.46 12.08 -1.61
N GLN A 2 -11.58 13.14 -0.81
CA GLN A 2 -10.45 13.80 -0.15
C GLN A 2 -10.69 13.81 1.35
N CYS A 3 -9.66 13.46 2.11
CA CYS A 3 -9.68 13.42 3.56
C CYS A 3 -8.43 14.15 4.09
N LEU A 4 -8.61 15.02 5.08
CA LEU A 4 -7.51 15.83 5.63
C LEU A 4 -6.94 15.27 6.92
N HIS A 5 -7.81 14.73 7.79
CA HIS A 5 -7.44 14.13 9.07
C HIS A 5 -7.84 12.66 9.04
N ASP A 6 -8.88 12.29 9.77
CA ASP A 6 -9.33 10.90 9.88
C ASP A 6 -10.54 10.64 8.99
N ALA A 7 -10.44 9.57 8.21
CA ALA A 7 -11.59 9.01 7.52
C ALA A 7 -11.72 7.53 7.88
N MET A 8 -12.80 7.22 8.62
CA MET A 8 -13.23 5.85 8.96
C MET A 8 -14.59 5.51 8.33
N PRO A 9 -14.82 5.71 7.02
CA PRO A 9 -15.98 5.14 6.38
C PRO A 9 -15.83 3.61 6.34
N PRO A 10 -16.89 2.83 6.60
CA PRO A 10 -16.80 1.38 6.59
C PRO A 10 -16.38 0.83 5.22
N GLN A 11 -16.79 1.51 4.15
CA GLN A 11 -16.41 1.22 2.77
C GLN A 11 -16.12 2.52 2.02
N CYS A 12 -15.13 2.49 1.13
CA CYS A 12 -14.84 3.57 0.20
C CYS A 12 -14.68 3.01 -1.20
N ASP A 13 -15.57 3.41 -2.10
CA ASP A 13 -15.44 3.21 -3.54
C ASP A 13 -15.27 4.56 -4.21
N ALA A 14 -14.11 4.79 -4.85
CA ALA A 14 -13.84 6.05 -5.52
C ALA A 14 -12.91 5.87 -6.71
N TYR A 15 -13.05 6.71 -7.74
CA TYR A 15 -12.03 6.78 -8.79
C TYR A 15 -10.68 7.23 -8.21
N MET A 16 -10.68 8.25 -7.35
CA MET A 16 -9.48 8.76 -6.69
C MET A 16 -9.75 9.00 -5.21
N MET A 17 -8.87 8.48 -4.36
CA MET A 17 -8.83 8.73 -2.93
C MET A 17 -7.50 9.39 -2.56
N ARG A 18 -7.57 10.50 -1.81
CA ARG A 18 -6.41 11.20 -1.29
C ARG A 18 -6.61 11.53 0.17
N CYS A 19 -5.74 11.02 1.03
CA CYS A 19 -5.75 11.28 2.46
C CYS A 19 -4.42 11.88 2.89
N LEU A 20 -4.47 12.86 3.80
CA LEU A 20 -3.27 13.56 4.27
C LEU A 20 -2.74 12.90 5.55
N HIS A 21 -3.58 12.72 6.58
CA HIS A 21 -3.20 12.00 7.81
C HIS A 21 -3.62 10.54 7.73
N ASP A 22 -4.76 10.17 8.34
CA ASP A 22 -5.10 8.78 8.62
C ASP A 22 -6.31 8.33 7.81
N ALA A 23 -6.13 7.22 7.11
CA ALA A 23 -7.23 6.51 6.46
C ALA A 23 -7.32 5.09 7.02
N MET A 24 -8.41 4.82 7.74
CA MET A 24 -8.74 3.49 8.24
C MET A 24 -10.11 3.01 7.75
N PRO A 25 -10.41 3.02 6.43
CA PRO A 25 -11.60 2.34 5.94
C PRO A 25 -11.41 0.82 6.09
N THR A 26 -12.45 0.11 6.55
CA THR A 26 -12.42 -1.36 6.65
C THR A 26 -12.16 -2.03 5.30
N GLN A 27 -12.67 -1.42 4.23
CA GLN A 27 -12.42 -1.82 2.85
C GLN A 27 -12.33 -0.58 1.96
N CYS A 28 -11.29 -0.51 1.14
CA CYS A 28 -11.13 0.55 0.16
C CYS A 28 -10.84 -0.03 -1.22
N ASN A 29 -11.61 0.43 -2.20
CA ASN A 29 -11.42 0.11 -3.60
C ASN A 29 -11.38 1.40 -4.40
N ALA A 30 -10.23 1.67 -5.01
CA ALA A 30 -10.07 2.86 -5.81
C ALA A 30 -9.09 2.68 -6.95
N TYR A 31 -9.34 3.33 -8.08
CA TYR A 31 -8.39 3.29 -9.18
C TYR A 31 -7.02 3.88 -8.75
N THR A 32 -7.05 5.00 -8.02
CA THR A 32 -5.84 5.63 -7.45
C THR A 32 -6.02 5.98 -5.98
N MET A 33 -5.09 5.52 -5.15
CA MET A 33 -4.98 5.87 -3.74
C MET A 33 -3.67 6.61 -3.46
N ARG A 34 -3.76 7.73 -2.73
CA ARG A 34 -2.60 8.52 -2.30
C ARG A 34 -2.72 8.87 -0.82
N PHE A 35 -1.77 8.40 -0.04
CA PHE A 35 -1.64 8.66 1.39
C PHE A 35 -0.33 9.41 1.64
N LEU A 36 -0.35 10.36 2.58
CA LEU A 36 0.84 11.12 2.96
C LEU A 36 1.41 10.56 4.27
N HIS A 37 0.61 10.48 5.33
CA HIS A 37 1.02 9.83 6.58
C HIS A 37 0.64 8.36 6.61
N ASP A 38 -0.56 8.03 7.10
CA ASP A 38 -0.88 6.67 7.51
C ASP A 38 -2.04 6.06 6.71
N ALA A 39 -1.78 4.86 6.19
CA ALA A 39 -2.80 4.02 5.56
C ALA A 39 -2.88 2.65 6.26
N MET A 40 -3.94 2.45 7.05
CA MET A 40 -4.19 1.18 7.75
C MET A 40 -5.54 0.52 7.39
N PRO A 41 -5.91 0.39 6.11
CA PRO A 41 -7.10 -0.35 5.73
C PRO A 41 -6.86 -1.87 5.86
N PRO A 42 -7.78 -2.64 6.49
CA PRO A 42 -7.70 -4.10 6.54
C PRO A 42 -7.64 -4.73 5.15
N ARG A 43 -8.35 -4.14 4.17
CA ARG A 43 -8.38 -4.58 2.77
C ARG A 43 -8.31 -3.40 1.82
N CYS A 44 -7.37 -3.46 0.89
CA CYS A 44 -7.18 -2.46 -0.15
C CYS A 44 -7.02 -3.09 -1.52
N ASP A 45 -7.83 -2.62 -2.47
CA ASP A 45 -7.69 -2.91 -3.89
C ASP A 45 -7.49 -1.59 -4.67
N ALA A 46 -6.41 -1.50 -5.45
CA ALA A 46 -6.21 -0.37 -6.35
C ALA A 46 -5.43 -0.69 -7.62
N SER A 47 -5.60 0.12 -8.66
CA SER A 47 -4.65 0.10 -9.76
C SER A 47 -3.32 0.74 -9.35
N MET A 48 -3.37 1.86 -8.62
CA MET A 48 -2.19 2.54 -8.13
C MET A 48 -2.32 2.93 -6.66
N MET A 49 -1.37 2.50 -5.84
CA MET A 49 -1.21 2.92 -4.45
C MET A 49 0.11 3.66 -4.25
N ARG A 50 0.04 4.81 -3.59
CA ARG A 50 1.20 5.59 -3.17
C ARG A 50 1.07 5.96 -1.69
N CYS A 51 2.05 5.59 -0.88
CA CYS A 51 2.22 6.11 0.48
C CYS A 51 3.58 6.79 0.62
N LEU A 52 3.65 7.84 1.44
CA LEU A 52 4.90 8.55 1.72
C LEU A 52 5.52 8.09 3.03
N HIS A 53 4.78 8.14 4.15
CA HIS A 53 5.24 7.60 5.41
C HIS A 53 4.88 6.12 5.55
N ASP A 54 3.71 5.80 6.08
CA ASP A 54 3.45 4.47 6.62
C ASP A 54 2.26 3.81 5.92
N ALA A 55 2.47 2.61 5.41
CA ALA A 55 1.40 1.76 4.90
C ALA A 55 1.41 0.41 5.59
N MET A 56 0.37 0.14 6.38
CA MET A 56 0.18 -1.15 7.06
C MET A 56 -1.17 -1.80 6.74
N PRO A 57 -1.53 -1.99 5.45
CA PRO A 57 -2.73 -2.72 5.13
C PRO A 57 -2.56 -4.22 5.41
N THR A 58 -3.53 -4.85 6.08
CA THR A 58 -3.48 -6.30 6.38
C THR A 58 -3.41 -7.14 5.10
N GLN A 59 -4.15 -6.70 4.07
CA GLN A 59 -4.13 -7.27 2.73
C GLN A 59 -4.20 -6.13 1.71
N CYS A 60 -3.21 -6.07 0.82
CA CYS A 60 -3.17 -5.09 -0.26
C CYS A 60 -2.93 -5.79 -1.59
N ASN A 61 -3.76 -5.46 -2.57
CA ASN A 61 -3.62 -5.89 -3.94
C ASN A 61 -3.62 -4.64 -4.82
N ALA A 62 -2.52 -4.44 -5.55
CA ALA A 62 -2.47 -3.35 -6.49
C ALA A 62 -1.55 -3.60 -7.67
N TYR A 63 -1.95 -3.11 -8.85
CA TYR A 63 -1.07 -3.22 -10.01
C TYR A 63 0.28 -2.54 -9.76
N THR A 64 0.27 -1.32 -9.21
CA THR A 64 1.50 -0.60 -8.83
C THR A 64 1.42 -0.10 -7.39
N MET A 65 2.45 -0.42 -6.61
CA MET A 65 2.67 0.07 -5.25
C MET A 65 3.97 0.84 -5.13
N ARG A 66 3.91 2.01 -4.51
CA ARG A 66 5.07 2.87 -4.24
C ARG A 66 5.02 3.37 -2.81
N PHE A 67 6.07 3.06 -2.06
CA PHE A 67 6.27 3.46 -0.68
C PHE A 67 7.59 4.21 -0.56
N LEU A 68 7.64 5.25 0.27
CA LEU A 68 8.86 6.03 0.47
C LEU A 68 9.55 5.63 1.78
N HIS A 69 8.85 5.68 2.90
CA HIS A 69 9.37 5.20 4.18
C HIS A 69 9.01 3.73 4.41
N ASP A 70 7.85 3.45 5.01
CA ASP A 70 7.58 2.14 5.59
C ASP A 70 6.40 1.44 4.91
N ALA A 71 6.65 0.22 4.46
CA ALA A 71 5.62 -0.68 3.95
C ALA A 71 5.61 -1.98 4.76
N MET A 72 4.59 -2.17 5.59
CA MET A 72 4.44 -3.37 6.44
C MET A 72 3.15 -4.17 6.19
N PRO A 73 2.79 -4.52 4.93
CA PRO A 73 1.64 -5.37 4.70
C PRO A 73 1.95 -6.84 5.05
N PRO A 74 1.12 -7.54 5.86
CA PRO A 74 1.20 -8.98 6.09
C PRO A 74 1.09 -9.80 4.79
N ARG A 75 0.25 -9.32 3.86
CA ARG A 75 0.04 -9.93 2.54
C ARG A 75 -0.04 -8.84 1.48
N CYS A 76 0.83 -8.94 0.49
CA CYS A 76 0.93 -8.00 -0.60
C CYS A 76 0.98 -8.72 -1.95
N ASP A 77 0.11 -8.30 -2.88
CA ASP A 77 0.14 -8.75 -4.29
C ASP A 77 0.29 -7.53 -5.20
N ALA A 78 1.35 -7.51 -6.01
CA ALA A 78 1.59 -6.44 -6.98
C ALA A 78 2.18 -6.91 -8.30
N SER A 79 1.87 -6.20 -9.38
CA SER A 79 2.73 -6.32 -10.57
C SER A 79 4.05 -5.58 -10.34
N MET A 80 4.01 -4.38 -9.74
CA MET A 80 5.21 -3.60 -9.47
C MET A 80 5.18 -3.04 -8.05
N MET A 81 6.24 -3.33 -7.28
CA MET A 81 6.46 -2.79 -5.96
C MET A 81 7.78 -2.01 -5.92
N ARG A 82 7.72 -0.78 -5.41
CA ARG A 82 8.89 0.06 -5.15
C ARG A 82 8.85 0.60 -3.74
N CYS A 83 9.90 0.34 -2.96
CA CYS A 83 10.12 0.93 -1.65
C CYS A 83 11.47 1.64 -1.63
N LEU A 84 11.55 2.80 -0.97
CA LEU A 84 12.83 3.50 -0.79
C LEU A 84 13.52 3.03 0.49
N HIS A 85 12.88 3.19 1.65
CA HIS A 85 13.45 2.77 2.92
C HIS A 85 13.11 1.31 3.24
N ASP A 86 11.98 1.04 3.88
CA ASP A 86 11.74 -0.23 4.55
C ASP A 86 10.53 -0.96 3.95
N ALA A 87 10.74 -2.22 3.57
CA ALA A 87 9.69 -3.12 3.13
C ALA A 87 9.73 -4.42 3.95
N ILE A 88 8.79 -4.57 4.87
CA ILE A 88 8.65 -5.76 5.71
C ILE A 88 7.32 -6.43 5.39
N SER A 89 7.36 -7.49 4.57
CA SER A 89 6.15 -8.25 4.25
C SER A 89 6.38 -9.75 4.44
N PRO A 90 5.69 -10.41 5.39
CA PRO A 90 5.85 -11.85 5.57
C PRO A 90 5.41 -12.66 4.35
N ARG A 91 4.52 -12.12 3.51
CA ARG A 91 4.14 -12.69 2.21
C ARG A 91 3.97 -11.59 1.16
N CYS A 92 4.89 -11.55 0.21
CA CYS A 92 4.83 -10.63 -0.93
C CYS A 92 4.94 -11.41 -2.24
N ASP A 93 3.92 -11.32 -3.08
CA ASP A 93 3.97 -11.78 -4.46
C ASP A 93 4.07 -10.52 -5.34
N ALA A 94 5.21 -10.35 -6.01
CA ALA A 94 5.44 -9.21 -6.88
C ALA A 94 6.00 -9.66 -8.22
N TYR A 95 5.50 -9.16 -9.35
CA TYR A 95 6.21 -9.42 -10.61
C TYR A 95 7.56 -8.70 -10.58
N THR A 96 7.60 -7.41 -10.28
CA THR A 96 8.84 -6.64 -10.12
C THR A 96 8.89 -6.00 -8.73
N MET A 97 9.99 -6.20 -8.01
CA MET A 97 10.24 -5.58 -6.71
C MET A 97 11.57 -4.81 -6.72
N GLN A 98 11.55 -3.56 -6.26
CA GLN A 98 12.73 -2.73 -6.06
C GLN A 98 12.69 -2.11 -4.65
N CYS A 99 13.71 -2.40 -3.84
CA CYS A 99 13.93 -1.74 -2.55
C CYS A 99 15.33 -1.14 -2.54
N LEU A 100 15.49 0.08 -1.99
CA LEU A 100 16.75 0.81 -2.03
C LEU A 100 17.57 0.69 -0.72
N HIS A 101 16.91 0.65 0.44
CA HIS A 101 17.56 0.42 1.72
C HIS A 101 17.31 -1.01 2.23
N ASP A 102 16.17 -1.28 2.85
CA ASP A 102 15.92 -2.54 3.56
C ASP A 102 14.66 -3.27 3.06
N ALA A 103 14.84 -4.55 2.72
CA ALA A 103 13.75 -5.46 2.37
C ALA A 103 13.88 -6.75 3.18
N MET A 104 12.91 -7.00 4.06
CA MET A 104 12.86 -8.21 4.89
C MET A 104 11.59 -9.01 4.67
N PRO A 105 11.35 -9.57 3.46
CA PRO A 105 10.24 -10.46 3.29
C PRO A 105 10.55 -11.87 3.81
N THR A 106 9.64 -12.46 4.60
CA THR A 106 9.79 -13.85 5.06
C THR A 106 9.53 -14.85 3.93
N ARG A 107 8.62 -14.51 3.01
CA ARG A 107 8.35 -15.24 1.76
C ARG A 107 8.06 -14.23 0.66
N CYS A 108 8.96 -14.16 -0.33
CA CYS A 108 8.79 -13.30 -1.49
C CYS A 108 8.94 -14.09 -2.78
N ASN A 109 7.93 -14.04 -3.65
CA ASN A 109 8.08 -14.45 -5.04
C ASN A 109 8.22 -13.17 -5.87
N ALA A 110 9.44 -12.88 -6.30
CA ALA A 110 9.75 -11.75 -7.17
C ALA A 110 10.35 -12.24 -8.49
N TYR A 111 9.71 -11.92 -9.62
CA TYR A 111 10.21 -12.27 -10.95
C TYR A 111 11.08 -11.14 -11.51
N LYS A 112 12.38 -11.17 -11.17
CA LYS A 112 13.33 -10.18 -11.67
C LYS A 112 13.62 -10.45 -13.16
N MET A 113 13.27 -9.52 -14.04
CA MET A 113 13.83 -9.42 -15.40
C MET A 113 15.18 -8.69 -15.36
#